data_AF-A0A9Q0VEM3-F1
#
_entry.id   AF-A0A9Q0VEM3-F1
#
_cell.length_a   1.000
_cell.length_b   1.000
_cell.length_c   1.000
_cell.angle_alpha   90.00
_cell.angle_beta   90.00
_cell.angle_gamma   90.00
#
_symmetry.space_group_name_H-M   'P 1'
#
loop_
_entity.id
_entity.type
_entity.pdbx_description
1 polymer ?
#
loop_
_entity_poly.entity_id
_entity_poly.type
_entity_poly.pdbx_seq_one_letter_code
_entity_poly.pdbx_strand_id
1 'polypeptide(L)'
;MERVRKELKHELKQDYKDKIVDIREEILRKRRAGKLPGDTTSLLKAWWQTHSKWPYPTEEDKARLVQETGLQLKQINNWFINQRKRNWHSSPSGSTSKSKRKK
;
A
#
# COMPACT_ATOMS: atom_id res chain seq x y z
N MET A 1 -37.41 -1.20 35.26
CA MET A 1 -37.60 -1.09 33.79
C MET A 1 -36.68 -0.05 33.15
N GLU A 2 -36.68 1.21 33.60
CA GLU A 2 -35.86 2.26 32.95
C GLU A 2 -34.34 2.05 33.08
N ARG A 3 -33.85 1.50 34.21
CA ARG A 3 -32.42 1.14 34.37
C ARG A 3 -31.97 0.08 33.38
N VAL A 4 -32.71 -1.02 33.29
CA VAL A 4 -32.46 -2.12 32.34
C VAL A 4 -32.44 -1.62 30.90
N ARG A 5 -33.36 -0.71 30.53
CA ARG A 5 -33.38 -0.10 29.20
C ARG A 5 -32.14 0.75 28.91
N LYS A 6 -31.63 1.48 29.90
CA LYS A 6 -30.40 2.29 29.80
C LYS A 6 -29.15 1.41 29.70
N GLU A 7 -29.09 0.34 30.48
CA GLU A 7 -28.02 -0.66 30.47
C GLU A 7 -27.95 -1.36 29.11
N LEU A 8 -29.07 -1.87 28.62
CA LEU A 8 -29.14 -2.54 27.32
C LEU A 8 -28.75 -1.59 26.17
N LYS A 9 -29.16 -0.32 26.23
CA LYS A 9 -28.76 0.70 25.25
C LYS A 9 -27.25 0.99 25.29
N HIS A 10 -26.66 0.99 26.49
CA HIS A 10 -25.22 1.19 26.64
C HIS A 10 -24.43 0.00 26.11
N GLU A 11 -24.83 -1.22 26.48
CA GLU A 11 -24.24 -2.48 26.01
C GLU A 11 -24.28 -2.58 24.48
N LEU A 12 -25.46 -2.44 23.87
CA LEU A 12 -25.60 -2.40 22.41
C LEU A 12 -24.68 -1.36 21.78
N LYS A 13 -24.58 -0.15 22.35
CA LYS A 13 -23.72 0.91 21.82
C LYS A 13 -22.23 0.55 21.91
N GLN A 14 -21.80 -0.15 22.96
CA GLN A 14 -20.42 -0.62 23.09
C GLN A 14 -20.13 -1.75 22.10
N ASP A 15 -21.00 -2.76 22.01
CA ASP A 15 -20.83 -3.89 21.08
C ASP A 15 -20.71 -3.42 19.63
N TYR A 16 -21.54 -2.46 19.21
CA TYR A 16 -21.45 -1.88 17.87
C TYR A 16 -20.14 -1.10 17.66
N LYS A 17 -19.69 -0.37 18.69
CA LYS A 17 -18.43 0.37 18.62
C LYS A 17 -17.24 -0.58 18.47
N ASP A 18 -17.22 -1.67 19.21
CA ASP A 18 -16.15 -2.67 19.17
C ASP A 18 -16.13 -3.39 17.82
N LYS A 19 -17.30 -3.81 17.30
CA LYS A 19 -17.42 -4.35 15.94
C LYS A 19 -16.89 -3.40 14.87
N ILE A 20 -17.15 -2.10 15.00
CA ILE A 20 -16.63 -1.09 14.05
C ILE A 20 -15.10 -1.01 14.13
N VAL A 21 -14.52 -1.08 15.33
CA VAL A 21 -13.05 -1.08 15.52
C VAL A 21 -12.44 -2.32 14.88
N ASP A 22 -13.03 -3.50 15.09
CA ASP A 22 -12.56 -4.76 14.50
C ASP A 22 -12.61 -4.71 12.97
N ILE A 23 -13.72 -4.25 12.39
CA ILE A 23 -13.86 -4.07 10.95
C ILE A 23 -12.79 -3.11 10.41
N ARG A 24 -12.52 -2.01 11.13
CA ARG A 24 -11.50 -1.04 10.75
C ARG A 24 -10.10 -1.66 10.78
N GLU A 25 -9.77 -2.41 11.81
CA GLU A 25 -8.48 -3.10 11.93
C GLU A 25 -8.30 -4.15 10.84
N GLU A 26 -9.35 -4.92 10.53
CA GLU A 26 -9.35 -5.90 9.45
C GLU A 26 -9.12 -5.25 8.07
N ILE A 27 -9.78 -4.12 7.80
CA ILE A 27 -9.54 -3.32 6.59
C ILE A 27 -8.08 -2.83 6.54
N LEU A 28 -7.54 -2.36 7.66
CA LEU A 28 -6.15 -1.88 7.74
C LEU A 28 -5.12 -3.01 7.56
N ARG A 29 -5.39 -4.20 8.10
CA ARG A 29 -4.56 -5.41 7.89
C ARG A 29 -4.52 -5.79 6.42
N LYS A 30 -5.68 -5.87 5.76
CA LYS A 30 -5.78 -6.15 4.32
C LYS A 30 -5.07 -5.08 3.47
N ARG A 31 -5.14 -3.81 3.85
CA ARG A 31 -4.41 -2.72 3.17
C ARG A 31 -2.89 -2.78 3.37
N ARG A 32 -2.42 -3.27 4.52
CA ARG A 32 -0.98 -3.43 4.82
C ARG A 32 -0.38 -4.65 4.10
N ALA A 33 -1.15 -5.71 3.92
CA ALA A 33 -0.72 -6.93 3.22
C ALA A 33 -0.30 -6.70 1.74
N GLY A 34 -0.69 -5.58 1.13
CA GLY A 34 -0.31 -5.23 -0.24
C GLY A 34 0.97 -4.41 -0.40
N LYS A 35 1.67 -4.06 0.69
CA LYS A 35 2.95 -3.33 0.61
C LYS A 35 4.11 -4.31 0.55
N LEU A 36 5.06 -4.07 -0.36
CA LEU A 36 6.32 -4.80 -0.37
C LEU A 36 7.11 -4.49 0.92
N PRO A 37 7.89 -5.45 1.44
CA PRO A 37 8.83 -5.18 2.53
C PRO A 37 9.69 -3.93 2.27
N GLY A 38 10.01 -3.19 3.32
CA GLY A 38 10.77 -1.94 3.20
C GLY A 38 12.14 -2.16 2.54
N ASP A 39 12.82 -3.23 2.93
CA ASP A 39 14.18 -3.56 2.47
C ASP A 39 14.22 -3.93 0.99
N THR A 40 13.25 -4.72 0.52
CA THR A 40 13.15 -5.09 -0.91
C THR A 40 12.85 -3.89 -1.80
N THR A 41 12.10 -2.92 -1.27
CA THR A 41 11.79 -1.68 -2.00
C THR A 41 13.02 -0.81 -2.21
N SER A 42 14.04 -0.87 -1.34
CA SER A 42 15.27 -0.10 -1.48
C SER A 42 16.09 -0.55 -2.70
N LEU A 43 16.20 -1.86 -2.94
CA LEU A 43 16.85 -2.42 -4.14
C LEU A 43 16.15 -1.98 -5.43
N LEU A 44 14.81 -2.06 -5.48
CA LEU A 44 14.03 -1.61 -6.64
C LEU A 44 14.19 -0.11 -6.91
N LYS A 45 14.26 0.70 -5.85
CA LYS A 45 14.54 2.14 -5.95
C LYS A 45 15.95 2.41 -6.46
N ALA A 46 16.96 1.68 -5.99
CA ALA A 46 18.34 1.86 -6.46
C ALA A 46 18.46 1.58 -7.96
N TRP A 47 17.86 0.47 -8.44
CA TRP A 47 17.79 0.18 -9.87
C TRP A 47 17.07 1.30 -10.64
N TRP A 48 15.92 1.77 -10.12
CA TRP A 48 15.14 2.84 -10.72
C TRP A 48 15.92 4.15 -10.89
N GLN A 49 16.68 4.58 -9.87
CA GLN A 49 17.45 5.82 -9.94
C GLN A 49 18.52 5.74 -11.02
N THR A 50 19.22 4.61 -11.09
CA THR A 50 20.25 4.33 -12.10
C THR A 50 19.67 4.34 -13.53
N HIS A 51 18.43 3.89 -13.69
CA HIS A 51 17.74 3.78 -14.99
C HIS A 51 16.62 4.83 -15.15
N SER A 52 16.74 5.97 -14.48
CA SER A 52 15.69 7.01 -14.46
C SER A 52 15.45 7.69 -15.82
N LYS A 53 16.31 7.48 -16.82
CA LYS A 53 16.11 7.95 -18.20
C LYS A 53 15.33 6.97 -19.08
N TRP A 54 15.46 5.65 -18.83
CA TRP A 54 14.61 4.59 -19.42
C TRP A 54 14.42 3.42 -18.43
N PRO A 55 13.30 3.31 -17.67
CA PRO A 55 13.21 2.45 -16.49
C PRO A 55 12.49 1.14 -16.86
N TYR A 56 12.89 0.58 -17.99
CA TYR A 56 12.35 -0.64 -18.53
C TYR A 56 13.38 -1.74 -18.29
N PRO A 57 13.29 -2.47 -17.16
CA PRO A 57 14.25 -3.52 -16.86
C PRO A 57 14.13 -4.62 -17.91
N THR A 58 15.28 -5.16 -18.33
CA THR A 58 15.33 -6.33 -19.21
C THR A 58 14.86 -7.59 -18.47
N GLU A 59 14.74 -8.72 -19.16
CA GLU A 59 14.40 -9.98 -18.50
C GLU A 59 15.50 -10.42 -17.53
N GLU A 60 16.76 -10.16 -17.85
CA GLU A 60 17.91 -10.41 -16.98
C GLU A 60 17.89 -9.53 -15.73
N ASP A 61 17.59 -8.24 -15.88
CA ASP A 61 17.43 -7.32 -14.75
C ASP A 61 16.31 -7.79 -13.82
N LYS A 62 15.16 -8.17 -14.39
CA LYS A 62 14.04 -8.69 -13.62
C LYS A 62 14.42 -9.98 -12.88
N ALA A 63 15.12 -10.91 -13.53
CA ALA A 63 15.58 -12.15 -12.91
C ALA A 63 16.53 -11.85 -11.74
N ARG A 64 17.49 -10.93 -11.90
CA ARG A 64 18.38 -10.50 -10.82
C ARG A 64 17.60 -9.88 -9.65
N LEU A 65 16.66 -8.98 -9.94
CA LEU A 65 15.84 -8.35 -8.92
C LEU A 65 14.97 -9.36 -8.17
N VAL A 66 14.44 -10.38 -8.84
CA VAL A 66 13.73 -11.50 -8.19
C VAL A 66 14.65 -12.24 -7.22
N GLN A 67 15.88 -12.57 -7.63
CA GLN A 67 16.86 -13.26 -6.80
C GLN A 67 17.25 -12.44 -5.57
N GLU A 68 17.57 -11.16 -5.76
CA GLU A 68 18.05 -10.29 -4.67
C GLU A 68 16.93 -9.88 -3.69
N THR A 69 15.71 -9.69 -4.19
CA THR A 69 14.59 -9.22 -3.34
C THR A 69 13.73 -10.35 -2.79
N GLY A 70 13.83 -11.56 -3.33
CA GLY A 70 12.93 -12.69 -3.03
C GLY A 70 11.48 -12.45 -3.47
N LEU A 71 11.20 -11.40 -4.24
CA LEU A 71 9.87 -11.09 -4.73
C LEU A 71 9.55 -11.88 -5.98
N GLN A 72 8.27 -12.20 -6.18
CA GLN A 72 7.82 -12.80 -7.42
C GLN A 72 7.95 -11.82 -8.59
N LEU A 73 8.25 -12.34 -9.78
CA LEU A 73 8.37 -11.56 -11.02
C LEU A 73 7.16 -10.64 -11.26
N LYS A 74 5.95 -11.13 -10.96
CA LYS A 74 4.71 -10.32 -11.06
C LYS A 74 4.73 -9.10 -10.14
N GLN A 75 5.27 -9.23 -8.92
CA GLN A 75 5.40 -8.13 -7.97
C GLN A 75 6.41 -7.08 -8.46
N ILE A 76 7.54 -7.53 -9.00
CA ILE A 76 8.55 -6.67 -9.64
C ILE A 76 7.94 -5.89 -10.81
N ASN A 77 7.26 -6.58 -11.73
CA ASN A 77 6.59 -5.96 -12.88
C ASN A 77 5.56 -4.91 -12.45
N ASN A 78 4.70 -5.28 -11.49
CA ASN A 78 3.69 -4.36 -10.95
C ASN A 78 4.32 -3.15 -10.26
N TRP A 79 5.46 -3.33 -9.58
CA TRP A 79 6.17 -2.24 -8.96
C TRP A 79 6.67 -1.26 -10.01
N PHE A 80 7.36 -1.73 -11.06
CA PHE A 80 7.89 -0.87 -12.12
C PHE A 80 6.79 -0.15 -12.92
N ILE A 81 5.68 -0.83 -13.21
CA ILE A 81 4.52 -0.20 -13.86
C ILE A 81 3.98 0.94 -12.99
N ASN A 82 3.76 0.69 -11.69
CA ASN A 82 3.24 1.71 -10.78
C ASN A 82 4.25 2.83 -10.52
N GLN A 83 5.54 2.50 -10.45
CA GLN A 83 6.61 3.46 -10.24
C GLN A 83 6.72 4.41 -11.43
N ARG A 84 6.62 3.88 -12.67
CA ARG A 84 6.50 4.69 -13.88
C ARG A 84 5.30 5.62 -13.82
N LYS A 85 4.11 5.09 -13.57
CA LYS A 85 2.88 5.91 -13.51
C LYS A 85 2.93 7.04 -12.47
N ARG A 86 3.76 6.92 -11.43
CA ARG A 86 3.86 7.89 -10.33
C ARG A 86 4.99 8.89 -10.50
N ASN A 87 6.11 8.49 -11.10
CA ASN A 87 7.36 9.25 -11.04
C ASN A 87 8.03 9.44 -12.41
N TRP A 88 7.53 8.77 -13.46
CA TRP A 88 8.04 8.94 -14.82
C TRP A 88 7.43 10.20 -15.43
N HIS A 89 8.29 11.14 -15.85
CA HIS A 89 7.89 12.44 -16.43
C HIS A 89 7.13 13.41 -15.50
N SER A 90 7.02 13.13 -14.20
CA SER A 90 6.61 14.17 -13.25
C SER A 90 7.78 15.11 -13.01
N SER A 91 7.84 16.20 -13.78
CA SER A 91 8.65 17.38 -13.47
C SER A 91 8.41 17.79 -12.00
N PRO A 92 9.41 18.30 -11.26
CA PRO A 92 9.25 18.72 -9.86
C PRO A 92 8.43 20.02 -9.68
N SER A 93 7.55 20.36 -10.62
CA SER A 93 6.65 21.51 -10.54
C SER A 93 5.20 21.04 -10.38
N GLY A 94 4.76 20.84 -9.15
CA GLY A 94 3.36 20.56 -8.89
C GLY A 94 3.14 19.76 -7.62
N SER A 95 3.18 20.46 -6.50
CA SER A 95 2.46 20.07 -5.29
C SER A 95 1.02 19.68 -5.64
N THR A 96 0.77 18.38 -5.86
CA THR A 96 -0.59 17.86 -5.92
C THR A 96 -0.80 16.98 -4.70
N SER A 97 -1.22 17.66 -3.64
CA SER A 97 -2.01 17.09 -2.55
C SER A 97 -3.07 16.15 -3.14
N LYS A 98 -2.81 14.84 -3.10
CA LYS A 98 -3.79 13.83 -3.52
C LYS A 98 -4.95 13.85 -2.52
N SER A 99 -6.01 14.55 -2.90
CA SER A 99 -7.31 14.53 -2.23
C SER A 99 -7.76 13.08 -2.02
N LYS A 100 -8.04 12.81 -0.75
CA LYS A 100 -8.58 11.58 -0.19
C LYS A 100 -9.95 11.35 -0.84
N ARG A 101 -10.03 10.40 -1.78
CA ARG A 101 -11.29 9.99 -2.41
C ARG A 101 -12.11 9.24 -1.36
N LYS A 102 -13.03 9.98 -0.74
CA LYS A 102 -14.07 9.51 0.18
C LYS A 102 -15.11 8.79 -0.66
N LYS A 103 -15.34 7.50 -0.39
CA LYS A 103 -16.55 6.78 -0.78
C LYS A 103 -17.29 6.49 0.52
#